data_AF-A0A382GZB9-F1
#
_entry.id   AF-A0A382GZB9-F1
#
_cell.length_a   1.000
_cell.length_b   1.000
_cell.length_c   1.000
_cell.angle_alpha   90.00
_cell.angle_beta   90.00
_cell.angle_gamma   90.00
#
_symmetry.space_group_name_H-M   'P 1'
#
loop_
_entity.id
_entity.type
_entity.pdbx_description
1 polymer ?
#
loop_
_entity_poly.entity_id
_entity_poly.type
_entity_poly.pdbx_seq_one_letter_code
_entity_poly.pdbx_strand_id
1 'polypeptide(L)'
;MDLFFIRHGESFNNALTDVSQRVADPPLTERGQQQADRLGAFVTTGGHLDQRERESGPPFHQVYCSPMLRTLQTALPVSEALGLPSQLWVDVHEVGGIWVDGIDHSPGMGRGQIEAQFPGAILADEITDEG
;
A
#
# COMPACT_ATOMS: atom_id res chain seq x y z
N MET A 1 15.55 15.50 5.22
CA MET A 1 14.78 14.75 4.20
C MET A 1 14.83 13.34 4.67
N ASP A 2 13.68 12.84 5.05
CA ASP A 2 13.56 11.67 5.89
C ASP A 2 12.62 10.71 5.17
N LEU A 3 13.06 9.46 5.06
CA LEU A 3 12.38 8.43 4.29
C LEU A 3 12.04 7.27 5.23
N PHE A 4 10.76 6.92 5.25
CA PHE A 4 10.22 5.88 6.13
C PHE A 4 9.72 4.72 5.27
N PHE A 5 10.22 3.52 5.56
CA PHE A 5 9.77 2.30 4.90
C PHE A 5 8.74 1.61 5.80
N ILE A 6 7.54 1.41 5.27
CA ILE A 6 6.45 0.75 5.97
C ILE A 6 6.07 -0.49 5.17
N ARG A 7 6.18 -1.66 5.79
CA ARG A 7 5.66 -2.91 5.20
C ARG A 7 4.14 -2.91 5.26
N HIS A 8 3.50 -3.47 4.23
CA HIS A 8 2.06 -3.69 4.23
C HIS A 8 1.57 -4.46 5.48
N GLY A 9 0.31 -4.26 5.85
CA GLY A 9 -0.36 -5.06 6.89
C GLY A 9 -0.38 -6.54 6.53
N GLU A 10 -0.81 -7.41 7.46
CA GLU A 10 -0.93 -8.84 7.18
C GLU A 10 -1.87 -9.12 5.98
N SER A 11 -1.33 -9.75 4.93
CA SER A 11 -2.15 -10.27 3.82
C SER A 11 -2.63 -11.69 4.09
N PHE A 12 -3.66 -12.14 3.37
CA PHE A 12 -4.12 -13.54 3.44
C PHE A 12 -2.95 -14.53 3.28
N ASN A 13 -2.07 -14.33 2.29
CA ASN A 13 -0.90 -15.19 2.08
C ASN A 13 0.16 -15.13 3.20
N ASN A 14 0.11 -14.14 4.11
CA ASN A 14 0.95 -14.12 5.32
C ASN A 14 0.34 -14.88 6.50
N ALA A 15 -0.99 -14.98 6.55
CA ALA A 15 -1.72 -15.71 7.59
C ALA A 15 -1.81 -17.23 7.32
N LEU A 16 -1.57 -17.65 6.07
CA LEU A 16 -1.58 -19.07 5.68
C LEU A 16 -0.44 -19.86 6.30
N THR A 17 -0.76 -21.06 6.80
CA THR A 17 0.20 -22.11 7.16
C THR A 17 0.50 -23.06 6.00
N ASP A 18 -0.42 -23.16 5.04
CA ASP A 18 -0.30 -23.98 3.83
C ASP A 18 -0.10 -23.08 2.60
N VAL A 19 1.07 -23.18 1.97
CA VAL A 19 1.44 -22.36 0.81
C VAL A 19 0.65 -22.71 -0.45
N SER A 20 0.00 -23.87 -0.53
CA SER A 20 -0.85 -24.25 -1.66
C SER A 20 -2.17 -23.47 -1.71
N GLN A 21 -2.55 -22.83 -0.60
CA GLN A 21 -3.75 -22.00 -0.50
C GLN A 21 -3.50 -20.53 -0.90
N ARG A 22 -2.28 -20.20 -1.36
CA ARG A 22 -1.92 -18.82 -1.74
C ARG A 22 -2.74 -18.36 -2.95
N VAL A 23 -3.27 -17.15 -2.85
CA VAL A 23 -4.02 -16.50 -3.93
C VAL A 23 -3.17 -15.45 -4.66
N ALA A 24 -3.53 -15.16 -5.91
CA ALA A 24 -3.04 -13.98 -6.61
C ALA A 24 -3.39 -12.70 -5.84
N ASP A 25 -2.50 -11.72 -5.93
CA ASP A 25 -2.47 -10.43 -5.22
C ASP A 25 -3.30 -10.38 -3.92
N PRO A 26 -2.85 -11.05 -2.85
CA PRO A 26 -3.66 -11.31 -1.69
C PRO A 26 -4.07 -10.01 -0.97
N PRO A 27 -5.37 -9.79 -0.69
CA PRO A 27 -5.79 -8.67 0.13
C PRO A 27 -5.25 -8.77 1.57
N LEU A 28 -5.40 -7.68 2.31
CA LEU A 28 -5.21 -7.66 3.76
C LEU A 28 -6.26 -8.53 4.48
N THR A 29 -5.84 -9.21 5.54
CA THR A 29 -6.76 -9.84 6.50
C THR A 29 -7.49 -8.77 7.30
N GLU A 30 -8.52 -9.12 8.07
CA GLU A 30 -9.12 -8.20 9.05
C GLU A 30 -8.05 -7.60 10.00
N ARG A 31 -7.07 -8.42 10.41
CA ARG A 31 -5.92 -7.98 11.21
C ARG A 31 -4.99 -7.04 10.44
N GLY A 32 -4.81 -7.26 9.13
CA GLY A 32 -4.10 -6.35 8.23
C GLY A 32 -4.79 -4.99 8.09
N GLN A 33 -6.11 -4.97 7.92
CA GLN A 33 -6.90 -3.73 7.87
C GLN A 33 -6.76 -2.94 9.19
N GLN A 34 -6.93 -3.60 10.34
CA GLN A 34 -6.72 -2.97 11.65
C GLN A 34 -5.26 -2.48 11.88
N GLN A 35 -4.27 -3.00 11.15
CA GLN A 35 -2.91 -2.49 11.16
C GLN A 35 -2.80 -1.22 10.29
N ALA A 36 -3.42 -1.20 9.11
CA ALA A 36 -3.50 -0.04 8.23
C ALA A 36 -4.23 1.14 8.88
N ASP A 37 -5.37 0.89 9.54
CA ASP A 37 -6.13 1.93 10.26
C ASP A 37 -5.29 2.57 11.39
N ARG A 38 -4.60 1.74 12.18
CA ARG A 38 -3.71 2.20 13.27
C ARG A 38 -2.51 2.95 12.72
N LEU A 39 -2.00 2.56 11.55
CA LEU A 39 -0.93 3.28 10.86
C LEU A 39 -1.41 4.66 10.39
N GLY A 40 -2.59 4.75 9.77
CA GLY A 40 -3.21 6.01 9.36
C GLY A 40 -3.39 6.97 10.55
N ALA A 41 -3.89 6.47 11.68
CA ALA A 41 -3.94 7.25 12.91
C ALA A 41 -2.54 7.68 13.40
N PHE A 42 -1.56 6.77 13.40
CA PHE A 42 -0.22 7.01 13.91
C PHE A 42 0.56 8.08 13.12
N VAL A 43 0.49 8.09 11.78
CA VAL A 43 1.26 9.04 10.96
C VAL A 43 0.88 10.49 11.22
N THR A 44 -0.37 10.77 11.61
CA THR A 44 -0.84 12.13 11.95
C THR A 44 -0.22 12.69 13.23
N THR A 45 0.32 11.83 14.10
CA THR A 45 0.93 12.27 15.38
C THR A 45 2.25 13.04 15.21
N GLY A 46 2.87 12.95 14.02
CA GLY A 46 4.20 13.48 13.75
C GLY A 46 5.26 12.93 14.71
N GLY A 47 5.10 11.70 15.21
CA GLY A 47 5.91 11.13 16.28
C GLY A 47 7.43 11.16 16.04
N HIS A 48 7.85 11.15 14.78
CA HIS A 48 9.25 11.24 14.31
C HIS A 48 9.83 12.66 14.29
N LEU A 49 8.99 13.69 14.27
CA LEU A 49 9.41 15.10 14.20
C LEU A 49 9.69 15.68 15.58
N ASP A 50 10.57 16.67 15.66
CA ASP A 50 10.73 17.51 16.85
C ASP A 50 9.53 18.48 17.04
N GLN A 51 9.49 19.19 18.17
CA GLN A 51 8.37 20.10 18.46
C GLN A 51 8.23 21.22 17.42
N ARG A 52 9.33 21.84 16.99
CA ARG A 52 9.32 22.96 16.03
C ARG A 52 8.91 22.48 14.64
N GLU A 53 9.37 21.29 14.25
CA GLU A 53 8.99 20.67 12.99
C GLU A 53 7.48 20.40 12.95
N ARG A 54 6.89 19.83 14.01
CA ARG A 54 5.42 19.62 14.13
C ARG A 54 4.62 20.92 14.10
N GLU A 55 5.16 22.01 14.63
CA GLU A 55 4.54 23.34 14.59
C GLU A 55 4.69 24.03 13.22
N SER A 56 5.56 23.52 12.34
CA SER A 56 5.91 24.17 11.06
C SER A 56 5.19 23.66 9.82
N GLY A 57 4.59 22.47 9.87
CA GLY A 57 4.00 21.84 8.68
C GLY A 57 3.41 20.44 8.93
N PRO A 58 3.00 19.74 7.85
CA PRO A 58 2.45 18.39 7.97
C PRO A 58 3.55 17.37 8.34
N PRO A 59 3.19 16.25 9.00
CA PRO A 59 4.16 15.24 9.44
C PRO A 59 4.83 14.49 8.27
N PHE A 60 4.16 14.46 7.12
CA PHE A 60 4.63 13.87 5.87
C PHE A 60 4.21 14.75 4.70
N HIS A 61 4.94 14.66 3.59
CA HIS A 61 4.71 15.49 2.39
C HIS A 61 4.31 14.67 1.16
N GLN A 62 4.62 13.37 1.15
CA GLN A 62 4.43 12.46 0.01
C GLN A 62 4.11 11.05 0.55
N VAL A 63 3.27 10.30 -0.15
CA VAL A 63 2.99 8.89 0.09
C VAL A 63 3.28 8.13 -1.21
N TYR A 64 4.06 7.05 -1.12
CA TYR A 64 4.36 6.15 -2.24
C TYR A 64 4.03 4.71 -1.85
N CYS A 65 3.52 3.92 -2.79
CA CYS A 65 3.25 2.49 -2.60
C CYS A 65 3.40 1.73 -3.94
N SER A 66 3.53 0.40 -3.89
CA SER A 66 3.43 -0.42 -5.10
C SER A 66 1.97 -0.69 -5.49
N PRO A 67 1.69 -1.02 -6.77
CA PRO A 67 0.33 -1.31 -7.25
C PRO A 67 -0.30 -2.62 -6.72
N MET A 68 0.33 -3.30 -5.77
CA MET A 68 -0.22 -4.54 -5.17
C MET A 68 -1.38 -4.22 -4.21
N LEU A 69 -2.45 -5.01 -4.25
CA LEU A 69 -3.68 -4.82 -3.48
C LEU A 69 -3.41 -4.58 -1.98
N ARG A 70 -2.54 -5.40 -1.38
CA ARG A 70 -2.15 -5.26 0.04
C ARG A 70 -1.42 -3.96 0.38
N THR A 71 -0.63 -3.40 -0.53
CA THR A 71 0.03 -2.11 -0.32
C THR A 71 -0.92 -0.95 -0.56
N LEU A 72 -1.82 -1.05 -1.56
CA LEU A 72 -2.90 -0.08 -1.78
C LEU A 72 -3.84 0.00 -0.55
N GLN A 73 -4.28 -1.15 -0.03
CA GLN A 73 -5.09 -1.23 1.19
C GLN A 73 -4.37 -0.72 2.44
N THR A 74 -3.04 -0.90 2.54
CA THR A 74 -2.26 -0.30 3.65
C THR A 74 -2.13 1.22 3.51
N ALA A 75 -1.98 1.71 2.27
CA ALA A 75 -1.71 3.12 1.99
C ALA A 75 -2.98 3.99 1.97
N LEU A 76 -4.17 3.42 1.76
CA LEU A 76 -5.43 4.17 1.73
C LEU A 76 -5.71 4.90 3.06
N PRO A 77 -5.73 4.27 4.26
CA PRO A 77 -5.95 5.00 5.51
C PRO A 77 -4.86 6.04 5.81
N VAL A 78 -3.63 5.82 5.34
CA VAL A 78 -2.52 6.79 5.44
C VAL A 78 -2.77 8.01 4.56
N SER A 79 -3.23 7.79 3.33
CA SER A 79 -3.57 8.83 2.36
C SER A 79 -4.73 9.71 2.86
N GLU A 80 -5.79 9.06 3.35
CA GLU A 80 -6.97 9.72 3.91
C GLU A 80 -6.62 10.54 5.18
N ALA A 81 -5.85 9.97 6.10
CA ALA A 81 -5.48 10.64 7.35
C ALA A 81 -4.52 11.82 7.16
N LEU A 82 -3.67 11.80 6.12
CA LEU A 82 -2.74 12.88 5.79
C LEU A 82 -3.29 13.89 4.78
N GLY A 83 -4.40 13.58 4.09
CA GLY A 83 -4.89 14.36 2.96
C GLY A 83 -3.95 14.37 1.76
N LEU A 84 -3.14 13.31 1.59
CA LEU A 84 -2.13 13.17 0.54
C LEU A 84 -2.47 11.99 -0.37
N PRO A 85 -2.41 12.13 -1.70
CA PRO A 85 -2.62 11.00 -2.60
C PRO A 85 -1.47 9.99 -2.51
N SER A 86 -1.80 8.70 -2.54
CA SER A 86 -0.81 7.64 -2.78
C SER A 86 -0.34 7.71 -4.23
N GLN A 87 0.97 7.87 -4.44
CA GLN A 87 1.62 7.75 -5.73
C GLN A 87 2.08 6.30 -5.93
N LEU A 88 1.55 5.64 -6.95
CA LEU A 88 1.92 4.27 -7.25
C LEU A 88 3.26 4.28 -7.98
N TRP A 89 4.24 3.58 -7.40
CA TRP A 89 5.56 3.38 -8.00
C TRP A 89 5.72 1.89 -8.28
N VAL A 90 5.77 1.54 -9.56
CA VAL A 90 5.77 0.12 -9.98
C VAL A 90 7.02 -0.61 -9.49
N ASP A 91 8.21 0.01 -9.50
CA ASP A 91 9.47 -0.67 -9.13
C ASP A 91 9.56 -1.12 -7.66
N VAL A 92 8.74 -0.58 -6.74
CA VAL A 92 8.76 -0.96 -5.31
C VAL A 92 7.83 -2.12 -4.98
N HIS A 93 7.45 -2.92 -5.99
CA HIS A 93 6.71 -4.16 -5.81
C HIS A 93 7.54 -5.26 -5.13
N GLU A 94 6.88 -6.26 -4.55
CA GLU A 94 7.54 -7.40 -3.89
C GLU A 94 8.39 -8.21 -4.89
N VAL A 95 9.56 -8.69 -4.46
CA VAL A 95 10.48 -9.42 -5.34
C VAL A 95 9.80 -10.69 -5.89
N GLY A 96 9.78 -10.82 -7.22
CA GLY A 96 9.08 -11.90 -7.92
C GLY A 96 7.63 -11.57 -8.31
N GLY A 97 7.15 -10.36 -8.01
CA GLY A 97 5.83 -9.89 -8.45
C GLY A 97 4.68 -10.59 -7.74
N ILE A 98 3.57 -10.77 -8.46
CA ILE A 98 2.43 -11.55 -7.98
C ILE A 98 2.62 -13.00 -8.42
N TRP A 99 2.99 -13.84 -7.46
CA TRP A 99 3.29 -15.24 -7.67
C TRP A 99 2.16 -16.17 -7.22
N VAL A 100 1.80 -17.12 -8.09
CA VAL A 100 0.87 -18.23 -7.86
C VAL A 100 1.51 -19.50 -8.43
N ASP A 101 1.33 -20.63 -7.76
CA ASP A 101 1.91 -21.90 -8.23
C ASP A 101 1.35 -22.30 -9.60
N GLY A 102 2.24 -22.72 -10.51
CA GLY A 102 1.91 -23.04 -11.90
C GLY A 102 1.57 -21.85 -12.82
N ILE A 103 1.73 -20.59 -12.39
CA ILE A 103 1.52 -19.40 -13.22
C ILE A 103 2.82 -18.57 -13.28
N ASP A 104 3.42 -18.45 -14.46
CA ASP A 104 4.69 -17.72 -14.65
C ASP A 104 4.58 -16.24 -14.24
N HIS A 105 3.49 -15.57 -14.65
CA HIS A 105 3.21 -14.18 -14.31
C HIS A 105 1.71 -13.98 -14.09
N SER A 106 1.33 -13.42 -12.93
CA SER A 106 -0.02 -12.89 -12.70
C SER A 106 0.02 -11.35 -12.74
N PRO A 107 -0.92 -10.67 -13.41
CA PRO A 107 -1.02 -9.22 -13.38
C PRO A 107 -1.50 -8.71 -12.02
N GLY A 108 -1.33 -7.40 -11.80
CA GLY A 108 -1.94 -6.69 -10.68
C GLY A 108 -3.41 -6.33 -10.93
N MET A 109 -3.91 -5.38 -10.16
CA MET A 109 -5.17 -4.72 -10.48
C MET A 109 -5.01 -3.81 -11.69
N GLY A 110 -5.94 -3.89 -12.63
CA GLY A 110 -6.00 -2.97 -13.77
C GLY A 110 -6.31 -1.54 -13.34
N ARG A 111 -5.87 -0.56 -14.13
CA ARG A 111 -6.08 0.89 -13.94
C ARG A 111 -7.51 1.23 -13.51
N GLY A 112 -8.52 0.86 -14.30
CA GLY A 112 -9.92 1.13 -13.95
C GLY A 112 -10.39 0.46 -12.64
N GLN A 113 -9.78 -0.65 -12.21
CA GLN A 113 -10.07 -1.28 -10.92
C GLN A 113 -9.44 -0.50 -9.75
N ILE A 114 -8.20 0.00 -9.93
CA ILE A 114 -7.51 0.82 -8.94
C ILE A 114 -8.25 2.16 -8.77
N GLU A 115 -8.58 2.84 -9.86
CA GLU A 115 -9.31 4.12 -9.83
C GLU A 115 -10.68 4.00 -9.15
N ALA A 116 -11.36 2.85 -9.30
CA ALA A 116 -12.65 2.57 -8.65
C ALA A 116 -12.54 2.21 -7.15
N GLN A 117 -11.45 1.58 -6.71
CA GLN A 117 -11.28 1.08 -5.33
C GLN A 117 -10.42 2.00 -4.45
N PHE A 118 -9.52 2.78 -5.05
CA PHE A 118 -8.57 3.67 -4.38
C PHE A 118 -8.67 5.10 -4.96
N PRO A 119 -9.82 5.77 -4.80
CA PRO A 119 -10.06 7.07 -5.41
C PRO A 119 -9.03 8.11 -4.94
N GLY A 120 -8.46 8.86 -5.89
CA GLY A 120 -7.41 9.85 -5.62
C GLY A 120 -5.98 9.29 -5.61
N ALA A 121 -5.78 7.99 -5.82
CA ALA A 121 -4.46 7.45 -6.14
C ALA A 121 -3.92 8.05 -7.45
N ILE A 122 -2.61 8.32 -7.49
CA ILE A 122 -1.89 8.76 -8.69
C ILE A 122 -1.21 7.52 -9.27
N LEU A 123 -1.73 7.04 -10.39
CA LEU A 123 -1.25 5.84 -11.09
C LEU A 123 -0.10 6.21 -12.03
N ALA A 124 0.98 5.42 -12.02
CA ALA A 124 2.05 5.52 -13.01
C ALA A 124 1.57 5.07 -14.40
N ASP A 125 2.23 5.54 -15.47
CA ASP A 125 1.82 5.30 -16.86
C ASP A 125 1.93 3.81 -17.26
N GLU A 126 2.82 3.06 -16.60
CA GLU A 126 3.03 1.63 -16.80
C GLU A 126 1.84 0.78 -16.32
N ILE A 127 0.94 1.32 -15.50
CA ILE A 127 -0.26 0.61 -15.01
C ILE A 127 -1.34 0.68 -16.09
N THR A 128 -1.59 -0.47 -16.72
CA THR A 128 -2.58 -0.64 -17.79
C THR A 128 -3.92 -1.14 -17.25
N ASP A 129 -4.97 -1.21 -18.09
CA ASP A 129 -6.24 -1.85 -17.71
C ASP A 129 -6.13 -3.38 -17.51
N GLU A 130 -5.06 -4.01 -18.00
CA GLU A 130 -4.77 -5.44 -17.81
C GLU A 130 -3.91 -5.72 -16.56
N GLY A 131 -3.54 -4.66 -15.81
CA GLY A 131 -2.68 -4.70 -14.62
C GLY A 131 -1.20 -4.53 -14.91
#